data_AF-A0A9Q4BME7-F1
#
_entry.id   AF-A0A9Q4BME7-F1
#
_cell.length_a   1.000
_cell.length_b   1.000
_cell.length_c   1.000
_cell.angle_alpha   90.00
_cell.angle_beta   90.00
_cell.angle_gamma   90.00
#
_symmetry.space_group_name_H-M   'P 1'
#
loop_
_entity.id
_entity.type
_entity.pdbx_description
1 polymer ?
#
loop_
_entity_poly.entity_id
_entity_poly.type
_entity_poly.pdbx_seq_one_letter_code
_entity_poly.pdbx_strand_id
1 'polypeptide(L)'
;MKINSIMKRKLLAQRLIAFSALILVLIVSGCDGLSEMKPSALERGADFKIVLVDSSGYMQKLYGTNRVANAAVTLKSNTLGTTYQATSDAEGVVSLKGLISDEYHISVIRQMSPDEMELVTGNKAYGYKLVNKKAGTIHLKADSPEAGEVYLDPVFSGSALLISEIYSSGPSGSGNYYHDKYVEIFNQSDSTVYLDKIIVALVYSSSVNGLNYVNDPEYIHSINIWKFPGSGKDYPIRPGQFVVCAEDAMDHRTNAPNSVDLSHADFEFYKDDAPDVDNPAVPNMVRIFQNAGNDWLMGGELGAIVIARMETKDLKTYDDQMLIPYSAILDGVEYMKDPSKLDKKILNRSIDAGTTGGIQFYTGKSMERVIMNLTGGFKLLDNNNSSLDFRVIDHPTPKYHY
;
A
#
# COMPACT_ATOMS: atom_id res chain seq x y z
N MET A 1 -4.51 44.11 69.78
CA MET A 1 -4.37 43.48 68.45
C MET A 1 -3.62 42.14 68.49
N LYS A 2 -3.90 41.24 69.46
CA LYS A 2 -3.23 39.91 69.59
C LYS A 2 -4.19 38.71 69.55
N ILE A 3 -5.51 38.93 69.55
CA ILE A 3 -6.53 37.86 69.56
C ILE A 3 -6.85 37.34 68.13
N ASN A 4 -6.75 38.19 67.10
CA ASN A 4 -7.05 37.81 65.70
C ASN A 4 -6.01 36.87 65.04
N SER A 5 -4.79 36.78 65.57
CA SER A 5 -3.72 35.93 65.02
C SER A 5 -3.89 34.45 65.40
N ILE A 6 -4.38 34.18 66.61
CA ILE A 6 -4.53 32.82 67.14
C ILE A 6 -5.76 32.13 66.54
N MET A 7 -6.86 32.86 66.29
CA MET A 7 -8.05 32.34 65.61
C MET A 7 -7.79 31.95 64.15
N LYS A 8 -7.01 32.75 63.40
CA LYS A 8 -6.66 32.44 62.00
C LYS A 8 -5.78 31.19 61.86
N ARG A 9 -4.86 30.95 62.79
CA ARG A 9 -4.00 29.75 62.79
C ARG A 9 -4.76 28.46 63.12
N LYS A 10 -5.74 28.51 64.05
CA LYS A 10 -6.62 27.36 64.34
C LYS A 10 -7.54 27.02 63.17
N LEU A 11 -8.07 28.01 62.46
CA LEU A 11 -8.93 27.80 61.28
C LEU A 11 -8.16 27.20 60.08
N LEU A 12 -6.91 27.61 59.87
CA LEU A 12 -6.05 27.04 58.82
C LEU A 12 -5.64 25.59 59.13
N ALA A 13 -5.31 25.29 60.40
CA ALA A 13 -4.95 23.94 60.82
C ALA A 13 -6.14 22.97 60.72
N GLN A 14 -7.35 23.39 61.09
CA GLN A 14 -8.56 22.57 60.91
C GLN A 14 -8.92 22.36 59.43
N ARG A 15 -8.68 23.35 58.56
CA ARG A 15 -8.88 23.21 57.11
C ARG A 15 -7.83 22.31 56.45
N LEU A 16 -6.57 22.33 56.88
CA LEU A 16 -5.54 21.41 56.38
C LEU A 16 -5.81 19.96 56.82
N ILE A 17 -6.21 19.73 58.07
CA ILE A 17 -6.53 18.37 58.55
C ILE A 17 -7.76 17.81 57.83
N ALA A 18 -8.77 18.65 57.55
CA ALA A 18 -9.93 18.23 56.75
C ALA A 18 -9.56 17.95 55.28
N PHE A 19 -8.63 18.71 54.67
CA PHE A 19 -8.18 18.48 53.29
C PHE A 19 -7.31 17.23 53.17
N SER A 20 -6.43 16.97 54.14
CA SER A 20 -5.61 15.76 54.18
C SER A 20 -6.44 14.50 54.45
N ALA A 21 -7.50 14.60 55.28
CA ALA A 21 -8.43 13.50 55.49
C ALA A 21 -9.29 13.21 54.25
N LEU A 22 -9.69 14.24 53.48
CA LEU A 22 -10.45 14.06 52.25
C LEU A 22 -9.62 13.42 51.13
N ILE A 23 -8.32 13.74 51.03
CA ILE A 23 -7.39 13.11 50.08
C ILE A 23 -7.08 11.67 50.48
N LEU A 24 -6.97 11.36 51.78
CA LEU A 24 -6.74 9.99 52.23
C LEU A 24 -7.97 9.08 52.05
N VAL A 25 -9.19 9.61 52.19
CA VAL A 25 -10.43 8.86 51.93
C VAL A 25 -10.63 8.60 50.42
N LEU A 26 -10.20 9.51 49.55
CA LEU A 26 -10.23 9.31 48.10
C LEU A 26 -9.20 8.27 47.60
N ILE A 27 -8.10 8.04 48.32
CA ILE A 27 -7.12 7.00 47.97
C ILE A 27 -7.58 5.61 48.41
N VAL A 28 -8.34 5.50 49.51
CA VAL A 28 -8.78 4.20 50.03
C VAL A 28 -10.06 3.68 49.37
N SER A 29 -10.91 4.55 48.81
CA SER A 29 -12.12 4.11 48.09
C SER A 29 -11.93 3.89 46.58
N GLY A 30 -10.72 4.10 46.05
CA GLY A 30 -10.39 3.87 44.63
C GLY A 30 -9.78 2.50 44.32
N CYS A 31 -9.42 1.71 45.33
CA CYS A 31 -8.65 0.47 45.14
C CYS A 31 -9.46 -0.83 45.13
N ASP A 32 -10.79 -0.79 45.29
CA ASP A 32 -11.64 -2.00 45.24
C ASP A 32 -12.31 -2.21 43.86
N GLY A 33 -12.00 -1.36 42.87
CA GLY A 33 -12.55 -1.42 41.51
C GLY A 33 -11.51 -1.58 40.39
N LEU A 34 -10.22 -1.52 40.70
CA LEU A 34 -9.17 -1.97 39.79
C LEU A 34 -8.97 -3.47 40.02
N SER A 35 -9.96 -4.26 39.58
CA SER A 35 -9.61 -5.58 39.09
C SER A 35 -8.46 -5.34 38.13
N GLU A 36 -7.29 -5.96 38.35
CA GLU A 36 -6.36 -6.19 37.27
C GLU A 36 -7.22 -6.70 36.11
N MET A 37 -7.46 -5.86 35.09
CA MET A 37 -8.06 -6.31 33.87
C MET A 37 -7.01 -7.25 33.32
N LYS A 38 -7.13 -8.55 33.67
CA LYS A 38 -6.29 -9.58 33.09
C LYS A 38 -6.43 -9.36 31.59
N PRO A 39 -5.31 -9.16 30.86
CA PRO A 39 -5.38 -8.90 29.43
C PRO A 39 -6.31 -9.93 28.82
N SER A 40 -7.26 -9.46 28.02
CA SER A 40 -8.19 -10.34 27.33
C SER A 40 -7.39 -11.35 26.49
N ALA A 41 -8.00 -12.46 26.06
CA ALA A 41 -7.31 -13.38 25.15
C ALA A 41 -6.80 -12.67 23.88
N LEU A 42 -7.40 -11.52 23.53
CA LEU A 42 -6.97 -10.62 22.48
C LEU A 42 -5.61 -9.98 22.80
N GLU A 43 -5.38 -9.54 24.04
CA GLU A 43 -4.21 -8.76 24.46
C GLU A 43 -3.07 -9.60 25.02
N ARG A 44 -3.27 -10.91 25.22
CA ARG A 44 -2.20 -11.83 25.64
C ARG A 44 -1.37 -12.23 24.42
N GLY A 45 -0.07 -11.97 24.49
CA GLY A 45 0.89 -12.52 23.54
C GLY A 45 0.87 -14.06 23.57
N ALA A 46 0.79 -14.67 22.40
CA ALA A 46 0.83 -16.10 22.17
C ALA A 46 1.88 -16.43 21.10
N ASP A 47 2.33 -17.68 21.12
CA ASP A 47 3.23 -18.22 20.10
C ASP A 47 2.40 -18.89 19.01
N PHE A 48 2.66 -18.53 17.77
CA PHE A 48 1.95 -19.03 16.59
C PHE A 48 2.87 -19.81 15.66
N LYS A 49 2.27 -20.79 14.98
CA LYS A 49 2.92 -21.52 13.88
C LYS A 49 2.11 -21.38 12.60
N ILE A 50 2.79 -21.04 11.52
CA ILE A 50 2.26 -21.03 10.15
C ILE A 50 3.06 -22.05 9.35
N VAL A 51 2.39 -22.85 8.54
CA VAL A 51 3.06 -23.81 7.65
C VAL A 51 2.96 -23.34 6.21
N LEU A 52 4.08 -23.25 5.51
CA LEU A 52 4.13 -22.79 4.13
C LEU A 52 4.10 -23.97 3.15
N VAL A 53 3.24 -23.87 2.15
CA VAL A 53 2.98 -24.95 1.19
C VAL A 53 3.06 -24.42 -0.24
N ASP A 54 3.88 -25.06 -1.07
CA ASP A 54 3.92 -24.79 -2.50
C ASP A 54 2.75 -25.49 -3.22
N SER A 55 1.96 -24.72 -3.96
CA SER A 55 0.80 -25.20 -4.73
C SER A 55 1.16 -25.66 -6.14
N SER A 56 2.37 -25.34 -6.62
CA SER A 56 2.79 -25.61 -8.01
C SER A 56 3.51 -26.95 -8.20
N GLY A 57 4.00 -27.55 -7.11
CA GLY A 57 4.81 -28.76 -7.15
C GLY A 57 6.30 -28.51 -7.46
N TYR A 58 6.74 -27.26 -7.52
CA TYR A 58 8.15 -26.88 -7.68
C TYR A 58 8.99 -27.42 -6.52
N MET A 59 8.57 -27.20 -5.28
CA MET A 59 9.27 -27.72 -4.10
C MET A 59 9.26 -29.24 -4.08
N GLN A 60 8.16 -29.87 -4.50
CA GLN A 60 8.07 -31.33 -4.58
C GLN A 60 9.12 -31.90 -5.54
N LYS A 61 9.35 -31.24 -6.68
CA LYS A 61 10.34 -31.65 -7.67
C LYS A 61 11.79 -31.37 -7.24
N LEU A 62 12.02 -30.29 -6.49
CA LEU A 62 13.36 -29.93 -6.00
C LEU A 62 13.80 -30.73 -4.76
N TYR A 63 12.88 -30.96 -3.83
CA TYR A 63 13.21 -31.41 -2.47
C TYR A 63 12.37 -32.60 -1.99
N GLY A 64 11.44 -33.11 -2.80
CA GLY A 64 10.61 -34.25 -2.42
C GLY A 64 9.49 -33.94 -1.43
N THR A 65 9.25 -32.66 -1.14
CA THR A 65 8.19 -32.17 -0.23
C THR A 65 7.55 -30.91 -0.81
N ASN A 66 6.27 -30.66 -0.49
CA ASN A 66 5.60 -29.40 -0.83
C ASN A 66 5.86 -28.28 0.20
N ARG A 67 6.61 -28.54 1.28
CA ARG A 67 6.95 -27.53 2.28
C ARG A 67 7.95 -26.51 1.74
N VAL A 68 7.77 -25.24 2.10
CA VAL A 68 8.59 -24.14 1.57
C VAL A 68 9.56 -23.62 2.64
N ALA A 69 10.80 -24.10 2.60
CA ALA A 69 11.88 -23.64 3.47
C ALA A 69 12.50 -22.31 3.00
N ASN A 70 13.12 -21.58 3.93
CA ASN A 70 13.85 -20.33 3.69
C ASN A 70 13.01 -19.24 3.00
N ALA A 71 11.70 -19.23 3.23
CA ALA A 71 10.81 -18.16 2.78
C ALA A 71 10.81 -17.03 3.80
N ALA A 72 11.02 -15.79 3.35
CA ALA A 72 10.86 -14.60 4.17
C ALA A 72 9.37 -14.32 4.39
N VAL A 73 8.98 -14.09 5.64
CA VAL A 73 7.61 -13.78 6.03
C VAL A 73 7.56 -12.43 6.71
N THR A 74 6.66 -11.56 6.24
CA THR A 74 6.33 -10.28 6.87
C THR A 74 4.87 -10.31 7.29
N LEU A 75 4.61 -9.95 8.54
CA LEU A 75 3.27 -9.81 9.10
C LEU A 75 3.08 -8.40 9.64
N LYS A 76 1.95 -7.76 9.35
CA LYS A 76 1.58 -6.47 9.94
C LYS A 76 0.24 -6.60 10.64
N SER A 77 0.22 -6.34 11.94
CA SER A 77 -0.99 -6.33 12.75
C SER A 77 -1.96 -5.29 12.20
N ASN A 78 -3.21 -5.68 11.93
CA ASN A 78 -4.25 -4.76 11.51
C ASN A 78 -4.63 -3.80 12.64
N THR A 79 -4.60 -4.27 13.89
CA THR A 79 -4.99 -3.47 15.07
C THR A 79 -3.88 -2.53 15.52
N LEU A 80 -2.63 -3.00 15.62
CA LEU A 80 -1.51 -2.22 16.18
C LEU A 80 -0.63 -1.55 15.12
N GLY A 81 -0.70 -1.99 13.86
CA GLY A 81 0.22 -1.56 12.80
C GLY A 81 1.65 -2.09 12.94
N THR A 82 1.96 -2.80 14.02
CA THR A 82 3.29 -3.39 14.28
C THR A 82 3.61 -4.44 13.21
N THR A 83 4.84 -4.36 12.68
CA THR A 83 5.36 -5.31 11.70
C THR A 83 6.30 -6.32 12.35
N TYR A 84 6.14 -7.59 11.97
CA TYR A 84 6.93 -8.73 12.42
C TYR A 84 7.55 -9.42 11.20
N GLN A 85 8.78 -9.88 11.35
CA GLN A 85 9.49 -10.60 10.30
C GLN A 85 9.97 -11.95 10.82
N ALA A 86 9.90 -12.96 9.96
CA ALA A 86 10.37 -14.31 10.25
C ALA A 86 10.87 -14.99 8.98
N THR A 87 11.47 -16.16 9.13
CA THR A 87 11.88 -17.02 8.02
C THR A 87 11.42 -18.44 8.33
N SER A 88 10.90 -19.14 7.32
CA SER A 88 10.52 -20.55 7.51
C SER A 88 11.73 -21.45 7.67
N ASP A 89 11.60 -22.45 8.54
CA ASP A 89 12.60 -23.49 8.75
C ASP A 89 12.62 -24.53 7.61
N ALA A 90 13.43 -25.57 7.76
CA ALA A 90 13.57 -26.65 6.78
C ALA A 90 12.27 -27.43 6.50
N GLU A 91 11.31 -27.42 7.44
CA GLU A 91 10.00 -28.07 7.31
C GLU A 91 8.92 -27.08 6.83
N GLY A 92 9.33 -25.87 6.43
CA GLY A 92 8.43 -24.82 5.99
C GLY A 92 7.60 -24.20 7.12
N VAL A 93 8.01 -24.37 8.38
CA VAL A 93 7.30 -23.82 9.54
C VAL A 93 7.87 -22.46 9.91
N VAL A 94 6.98 -21.50 10.13
CA VAL A 94 7.27 -20.16 10.61
C VAL A 94 6.82 -20.07 12.06
N SER A 95 7.75 -19.83 12.98
CA SER A 95 7.46 -19.70 14.41
C SER A 95 7.48 -18.23 14.83
N LEU A 96 6.35 -17.73 15.32
CA LEU A 96 6.14 -16.34 15.74
C LEU A 96 5.89 -16.32 17.24
N LYS A 97 6.56 -15.43 17.98
CA LYS A 97 6.49 -15.41 19.44
C LYS A 97 5.87 -14.15 19.98
N GLY A 98 5.01 -14.30 20.99
CA GLY A 98 4.43 -13.18 21.73
C GLY A 98 3.55 -12.24 20.89
N LEU A 99 2.94 -12.73 19.80
CA LEU A 99 1.99 -11.95 19.01
C LEU A 99 0.63 -11.96 19.69
N ILE A 100 -0.11 -10.87 19.56
CA ILE A 100 -1.50 -10.81 20.05
C ILE A 100 -2.46 -11.50 19.07
N SER A 101 -3.67 -11.82 19.52
CA SER A 101 -4.70 -12.30 18.59
C SER A 101 -5.18 -11.14 17.73
N ASP A 102 -5.05 -11.25 16.41
CA ASP A 102 -5.41 -10.20 15.46
C ASP A 102 -5.58 -10.78 14.05
N GLU A 103 -6.15 -9.98 13.15
CA GLU A 103 -5.97 -10.17 11.72
C GLU A 103 -4.65 -9.50 11.31
N TYR A 104 -3.78 -10.25 10.63
CA TYR A 104 -2.50 -9.74 10.16
C TYR A 104 -2.50 -9.70 8.64
N HIS A 105 -2.03 -8.60 8.05
CA HIS A 105 -1.59 -8.60 6.66
C HIS A 105 -0.34 -9.47 6.55
N ILE A 106 -0.31 -10.38 5.57
CA ILE A 106 0.78 -11.33 5.39
C ILE A 106 1.40 -11.21 4.00
N SER A 107 2.73 -11.21 3.95
CA SER A 107 3.52 -11.49 2.76
C SER A 107 4.50 -12.62 3.04
N VAL A 108 4.58 -13.55 2.10
CA VAL A 108 5.53 -14.66 2.10
C VAL A 108 6.24 -14.64 0.76
N ILE A 109 7.56 -14.55 0.77
CA ILE A 109 8.38 -14.54 -0.44
C ILE A 109 9.50 -15.57 -0.32
N ARG A 110 9.59 -16.47 -1.29
CA ARG A 110 10.74 -17.35 -1.48
C ARG A 110 11.29 -17.18 -2.88
N GLN A 111 12.49 -16.61 -3.00
CA GLN A 111 13.15 -16.41 -4.29
C GLN A 111 13.52 -17.75 -4.93
N MET A 112 13.31 -17.89 -6.23
CA MET A 112 13.72 -19.06 -7.02
C MET A 112 15.01 -18.72 -7.77
N SER A 113 16.06 -19.49 -7.54
CA SER A 113 17.32 -19.35 -8.27
C SER A 113 17.18 -19.84 -9.72
N PRO A 114 18.02 -19.37 -10.64
CA PRO A 114 17.99 -19.84 -12.03
C PRO A 114 18.20 -21.35 -12.20
N ASP A 115 19.04 -21.94 -11.36
CA ASP A 115 19.32 -23.38 -11.39
C ASP A 115 18.10 -24.18 -10.88
N GLU A 116 17.41 -23.70 -9.84
CA GLU A 116 16.15 -24.30 -9.41
C GLU A 116 15.07 -24.18 -10.49
N MET A 117 14.99 -23.04 -11.17
CA MET A 117 14.06 -22.84 -12.28
C MET A 117 14.35 -23.78 -13.46
N GLU A 118 15.62 -24.02 -13.78
CA GLU A 118 16.02 -25.01 -14.79
C GLU A 118 15.59 -26.41 -14.39
N LEU A 119 15.79 -26.81 -13.12
CA LEU A 119 15.35 -28.10 -12.62
C LEU A 119 13.82 -28.24 -12.68
N VAL A 120 13.05 -27.22 -12.28
CA VAL A 120 11.58 -27.34 -12.22
C VAL A 120 10.89 -27.17 -13.57
N THR A 121 11.37 -26.28 -14.44
CA THR A 121 10.72 -25.93 -15.71
C THR A 121 11.44 -26.46 -16.95
N GLY A 122 12.69 -26.93 -16.82
CA GLY A 122 13.54 -27.33 -17.94
C GLY A 122 14.28 -26.16 -18.61
N ASN A 123 14.10 -24.92 -18.16
CA ASN A 123 14.75 -23.74 -18.72
C ASN A 123 15.33 -22.86 -17.60
N LYS A 124 16.55 -22.34 -17.78
CA LYS A 124 17.07 -21.29 -16.90
C LYS A 124 16.19 -20.05 -16.99
N ALA A 125 15.70 -19.58 -15.85
CA ALA A 125 14.87 -18.40 -15.77
C ALA A 125 15.23 -17.56 -14.52
N TYR A 126 15.13 -16.24 -14.65
CA TYR A 126 15.48 -15.28 -13.59
C TYR A 126 14.22 -14.58 -13.09
N GLY A 127 14.26 -14.05 -11.86
CA GLY A 127 13.18 -13.21 -11.32
C GLY A 127 11.91 -13.95 -10.91
N TYR A 128 11.97 -15.28 -10.73
CA TYR A 128 10.83 -16.05 -10.21
C TYR A 128 10.86 -16.10 -8.68
N LYS A 129 9.69 -15.99 -8.05
CA LYS A 129 9.50 -16.14 -6.61
C LYS A 129 8.21 -16.94 -6.32
N LEU A 130 8.16 -17.68 -5.21
CA LEU A 130 6.91 -18.21 -4.67
C LEU A 130 6.28 -17.17 -3.72
N VAL A 131 4.98 -16.91 -3.86
CA VAL A 131 4.24 -15.94 -3.04
C VAL A 131 2.84 -16.39 -2.64
N ASN A 132 2.31 -15.86 -1.55
CA ASN A 132 0.96 -16.10 -1.02
C ASN A 132 -0.15 -15.37 -1.80
N LYS A 133 -0.17 -15.52 -3.13
CA LYS A 133 -1.04 -14.81 -4.09
C LYS A 133 -2.53 -14.76 -3.70
N LYS A 134 -3.04 -15.80 -3.05
CA LYS A 134 -4.47 -15.96 -2.74
C LYS A 134 -4.87 -15.42 -1.36
N ALA A 135 -3.93 -15.22 -0.45
CA ALA A 135 -4.19 -14.89 0.95
C ALA A 135 -3.37 -13.67 1.38
N GLY A 136 -3.99 -12.49 1.35
CA GLY A 136 -3.37 -11.23 1.80
C GLY A 136 -3.43 -10.99 3.30
N THR A 137 -4.29 -11.73 4.03
CA THR A 137 -4.39 -11.69 5.49
C THR A 137 -4.41 -13.10 6.08
N ILE A 138 -4.03 -13.20 7.37
CA ILE A 138 -4.14 -14.39 8.19
C ILE A 138 -4.69 -14.01 9.57
N HIS A 139 -5.60 -14.82 10.11
CA HIS A 139 -6.19 -14.57 11.41
C HIS A 139 -5.47 -15.42 12.46
N LEU A 140 -4.75 -14.79 13.38
CA LEU A 140 -4.03 -15.47 14.46
C LEU A 140 -4.86 -15.34 15.74
N LYS A 141 -5.19 -16.46 16.39
CA LYS A 141 -5.99 -16.47 17.61
C LYS A 141 -5.34 -17.33 18.68
N ALA A 142 -5.14 -16.79 19.87
CA ALA A 142 -4.42 -17.46 20.96
C ALA A 142 -5.04 -18.80 21.40
N ASP A 143 -6.33 -19.03 21.12
CA ASP A 143 -7.03 -20.29 21.35
C ASP A 143 -6.83 -21.33 20.22
N SER A 144 -6.21 -20.94 19.11
CA SER A 144 -5.84 -21.77 17.96
C SER A 144 -4.42 -21.40 17.45
N PRO A 145 -3.35 -21.75 18.20
CA PRO A 145 -1.99 -21.32 17.91
C PRO A 145 -1.38 -21.93 16.63
N GLU A 146 -2.00 -22.99 16.10
CA GLU A 146 -1.74 -23.48 14.74
C GLU A 146 -2.62 -22.71 13.76
N ALA A 147 -2.05 -21.70 13.12
CA ALA A 147 -2.79 -20.78 12.26
C ALA A 147 -3.15 -21.37 10.88
N GLY A 148 -2.71 -22.59 10.60
CA GLY A 148 -2.97 -23.32 9.36
C GLY A 148 -1.88 -23.17 8.30
N GLU A 149 -2.24 -23.52 7.07
CA GLU A 149 -1.34 -23.53 5.91
C GLU A 149 -1.49 -22.24 5.08
N VAL A 150 -0.37 -21.66 4.67
CA VAL A 150 -0.32 -20.58 3.68
C VAL A 150 0.24 -21.14 2.39
N TYR A 151 -0.60 -21.11 1.35
CA TYR A 151 -0.30 -21.64 0.04
C TYR A 151 0.41 -20.61 -0.82
N LEU A 152 1.53 -21.02 -1.43
CA LEU A 152 2.34 -20.20 -2.31
C LEU A 152 2.22 -20.67 -3.75
N ASP A 153 2.17 -19.72 -4.67
CA ASP A 153 2.16 -19.91 -6.11
C ASP A 153 3.37 -19.21 -6.74
N PRO A 154 3.98 -19.76 -7.81
CA PRO A 154 5.08 -19.12 -8.52
C PRO A 154 4.57 -17.90 -9.29
N VAL A 155 5.31 -16.80 -9.15
CA VAL A 155 5.10 -15.58 -9.91
C VAL A 155 6.43 -15.10 -10.48
N PHE A 156 6.36 -14.47 -11.64
CA PHE A 156 7.47 -13.71 -12.18
C PHE A 156 7.42 -12.30 -11.56
N SER A 157 8.47 -11.96 -10.82
CA SER A 157 8.68 -10.67 -10.17
C SER A 157 9.85 -9.97 -10.85
N GLY A 158 9.67 -9.61 -12.11
CA GLY A 158 10.66 -8.89 -12.90
C GLY A 158 10.17 -7.54 -13.39
N SER A 159 9.08 -6.99 -12.83
CA SER A 159 8.68 -5.63 -13.23
C SER A 159 9.74 -4.65 -12.77
N ALA A 160 10.41 -4.06 -13.74
CA ALA A 160 11.42 -3.03 -13.49
C ALA A 160 10.80 -1.73 -12.97
N LEU A 161 9.51 -1.51 -13.23
CA LEU A 161 8.80 -0.28 -12.93
C LEU A 161 7.75 -0.51 -11.86
N LEU A 162 7.78 0.33 -10.84
CA LEU A 162 6.84 0.33 -9.73
C LEU A 162 6.26 1.73 -9.56
N ILE A 163 5.02 1.82 -9.11
CA ILE A 163 4.41 3.03 -8.59
C ILE A 163 5.08 3.32 -7.24
N SER A 164 5.82 4.42 -7.14
CA SER A 164 6.56 4.82 -5.94
C SER A 164 5.73 5.73 -5.02
N GLU A 165 4.92 6.62 -5.58
CA GLU A 165 4.10 7.53 -4.81
C GLU A 165 2.77 7.83 -5.51
N ILE A 166 1.71 7.95 -4.73
CA ILE A 166 0.40 8.43 -5.17
C ILE A 166 0.00 9.59 -4.27
N TYR A 167 -0.21 10.75 -4.89
CA TYR A 167 -0.80 11.90 -4.21
C TYR A 167 -2.21 12.15 -4.77
N SER A 168 -3.22 11.73 -4.01
CA SER A 168 -4.62 11.79 -4.43
C SER A 168 -5.47 12.73 -3.57
N SER A 169 -5.01 13.13 -2.38
CA SER A 169 -5.89 13.74 -1.39
C SER A 169 -6.27 15.18 -1.70
N GLY A 170 -5.47 15.92 -2.48
CA GLY A 170 -5.54 17.38 -2.56
C GLY A 170 -4.96 18.07 -1.32
N PRO A 171 -4.79 19.41 -1.33
CA PRO A 171 -4.00 20.14 -0.34
C PRO A 171 -4.87 20.65 0.80
N SER A 172 -4.25 20.87 1.97
CA SER A 172 -4.98 21.39 3.12
C SER A 172 -5.29 22.89 3.03
N GLY A 173 -6.45 23.27 3.55
CA GLY A 173 -6.84 24.68 3.70
C GLY A 173 -7.20 25.41 2.40
N SER A 174 -7.39 24.71 1.28
CA SER A 174 -7.63 25.31 -0.03
C SER A 174 -8.99 24.95 -0.64
N GLY A 175 -9.98 24.65 0.21
CA GLY A 175 -11.33 24.27 -0.24
C GLY A 175 -11.34 22.97 -1.03
N ASN A 176 -12.05 22.94 -2.15
CA ASN A 176 -12.14 21.77 -3.04
C ASN A 176 -11.07 21.80 -4.14
N TYR A 177 -9.81 22.02 -3.79
CA TYR A 177 -8.71 22.02 -4.76
C TYR A 177 -8.22 20.58 -4.98
N TYR A 178 -8.21 20.10 -6.21
CA TYR A 178 -7.88 18.70 -6.53
C TYR A 178 -7.01 18.52 -7.79
N HIS A 179 -6.52 19.62 -8.38
CA HIS A 179 -5.73 19.62 -9.60
C HIS A 179 -4.26 19.23 -9.37
N ASP A 180 -3.82 19.16 -8.12
CA ASP A 180 -2.44 18.91 -7.70
C ASP A 180 -2.09 17.43 -7.55
N LYS A 181 -2.92 16.54 -8.07
CA LYS A 181 -2.72 15.10 -7.94
C LYS A 181 -1.60 14.61 -8.85
N TYR A 182 -0.93 13.54 -8.46
CA TYR A 182 0.01 12.84 -9.34
C TYR A 182 0.16 11.36 -8.98
N VAL A 183 0.71 10.61 -9.93
CA VAL A 183 1.31 9.30 -9.71
C VAL A 183 2.78 9.34 -10.12
N GLU A 184 3.63 8.70 -9.33
CA GLU A 184 5.06 8.60 -9.60
C GLU A 184 5.46 7.15 -9.88
N ILE A 185 6.31 6.97 -10.89
CA ILE A 185 6.86 5.68 -11.30
C ILE A 185 8.37 5.67 -11.07
N PHE A 186 8.88 4.58 -10.51
CA PHE A 186 10.30 4.37 -10.23
C PHE A 186 10.84 3.16 -11.00
N ASN A 187 12.03 3.30 -11.59
CA ASN A 187 12.77 2.17 -12.14
C ASN A 187 13.67 1.53 -11.08
N GLN A 188 13.21 0.40 -10.54
CA GLN A 188 13.93 -0.39 -9.53
C GLN A 188 14.98 -1.35 -10.15
N SER A 189 14.96 -1.54 -11.47
CA SER A 189 15.94 -2.43 -12.11
C SER A 189 17.33 -1.80 -12.20
N ASP A 190 18.30 -2.62 -12.55
CA ASP A 190 19.69 -2.23 -12.84
C ASP A 190 19.91 -1.84 -14.30
N SER A 191 18.83 -1.76 -15.10
CA SER A 191 18.90 -1.44 -16.53
C SER A 191 17.99 -0.26 -16.90
N THR A 192 18.32 0.42 -18.01
CA THR A 192 17.42 1.44 -18.58
C THR A 192 16.20 0.77 -19.17
N VAL A 193 15.02 1.25 -18.78
CA VAL A 193 13.72 0.83 -19.31
C VAL A 193 13.15 1.97 -20.15
N TYR A 194 12.28 1.66 -21.11
CA TYR A 194 11.57 2.67 -21.90
C TYR A 194 10.09 2.70 -21.52
N LEU A 195 9.57 3.91 -21.28
CA LEU A 195 8.19 4.17 -20.91
C LEU A 195 7.23 4.04 -22.07
N ASP A 196 7.71 4.15 -23.30
CA ASP A 196 6.94 3.93 -24.51
C ASP A 196 6.10 2.65 -24.41
N LYS A 197 4.80 2.73 -24.76
CA LYS A 197 3.83 1.62 -24.69
C LYS A 197 3.46 1.14 -23.28
N ILE A 198 3.83 1.90 -22.26
CA ILE A 198 3.23 1.73 -20.94
C ILE A 198 1.97 2.59 -20.87
N ILE A 199 0.91 2.00 -20.32
CA ILE A 199 -0.31 2.70 -19.96
C ILE A 199 -0.37 2.88 -18.44
N VAL A 200 -0.96 3.98 -18.01
CA VAL A 200 -1.46 4.23 -16.65
C VAL A 200 -2.98 4.18 -16.73
N ALA A 201 -3.60 3.38 -15.88
CA ALA A 201 -5.05 3.20 -15.91
C ALA A 201 -5.67 3.22 -14.52
N LEU A 202 -6.87 3.80 -14.41
CA LEU A 202 -7.70 3.70 -13.21
C LEU A 202 -8.63 2.49 -13.32
N VAL A 203 -8.68 1.67 -12.28
CA VAL A 203 -9.57 0.50 -12.20
C VAL A 203 -11.02 0.96 -12.02
N TYR A 204 -11.92 0.36 -12.79
CA TYR A 204 -13.34 0.68 -12.74
C TYR A 204 -14.08 -0.14 -11.68
N SER A 205 -14.91 0.57 -10.92
CA SER A 205 -16.01 0.03 -10.15
C SER A 205 -17.13 1.06 -10.09
N SER A 206 -18.36 0.63 -9.78
CA SER A 206 -19.48 1.55 -9.56
C SER A 206 -20.32 1.08 -8.39
N SER A 207 -20.27 1.82 -7.28
CA SER A 207 -21.15 1.57 -6.13
C SER A 207 -22.62 1.85 -6.47
N VAL A 208 -22.89 2.85 -7.31
CA VAL A 208 -24.24 3.23 -7.76
C VAL A 208 -24.91 2.10 -8.54
N ASN A 209 -24.15 1.46 -9.44
CA ASN A 209 -24.66 0.37 -10.27
C ASN A 209 -24.39 -1.03 -9.67
N GLY A 210 -23.74 -1.10 -8.50
CA GLY A 210 -23.34 -2.36 -7.87
C GLY A 210 -22.31 -3.17 -8.67
N LEU A 211 -21.48 -2.51 -9.49
CA LEU A 211 -20.48 -3.14 -10.35
C LEU A 211 -19.12 -3.21 -9.65
N ASN A 212 -18.59 -4.42 -9.53
CA ASN A 212 -17.22 -4.69 -9.10
C ASN A 212 -16.68 -5.93 -9.83
N TYR A 213 -15.62 -5.75 -10.60
CA TYR A 213 -15.02 -6.79 -11.45
C TYR A 213 -13.75 -7.40 -10.84
N VAL A 214 -13.50 -7.22 -9.54
CA VAL A 214 -12.32 -7.73 -8.83
C VAL A 214 -12.06 -9.23 -9.03
N ASN A 215 -13.11 -10.02 -9.29
CA ASN A 215 -13.05 -11.47 -9.48
C ASN A 215 -13.00 -11.90 -10.95
N ASP A 216 -12.92 -10.98 -11.91
CA ASP A 216 -12.67 -11.36 -13.31
C ASP A 216 -11.32 -12.11 -13.37
N PRO A 217 -11.26 -13.31 -14.00
CA PRO A 217 -10.07 -14.15 -13.98
C PRO A 217 -8.99 -13.71 -14.96
N GLU A 218 -9.29 -12.85 -15.93
CA GLU A 218 -8.39 -12.52 -17.03
C GLU A 218 -8.06 -11.02 -17.15
N TYR A 219 -9.01 -10.15 -16.79
CA TYR A 219 -8.92 -8.72 -17.10
C TYR A 219 -9.16 -7.80 -15.91
N ILE A 220 -8.48 -6.66 -15.94
CA ILE A 220 -8.88 -5.45 -15.23
C ILE A 220 -9.84 -4.68 -16.12
N HIS A 221 -10.92 -4.21 -15.52
CA HIS A 221 -11.84 -3.27 -16.15
C HIS A 221 -11.41 -1.84 -15.82
N SER A 222 -11.37 -0.97 -16.83
CA SER A 222 -10.94 0.42 -16.68
C SER A 222 -11.82 1.39 -17.45
N ILE A 223 -12.00 2.61 -16.92
CA ILE A 223 -12.68 3.72 -17.60
C ILE A 223 -11.76 4.90 -17.90
N ASN A 224 -10.48 4.77 -17.58
CA ASN A 224 -9.49 5.82 -17.73
C ASN A 224 -8.15 5.18 -18.07
N ILE A 225 -7.67 5.38 -19.30
CA ILE A 225 -6.43 4.82 -19.81
C ILE A 225 -5.66 5.92 -20.53
N TRP A 226 -4.43 6.15 -20.07
CA TRP A 226 -3.49 7.08 -20.65
C TRP A 226 -2.19 6.36 -20.94
N LYS A 227 -1.54 6.68 -22.05
CA LYS A 227 -0.34 6.01 -22.52
C LYS A 227 0.82 7.00 -22.55
N PHE A 228 1.99 6.56 -22.11
CA PHE A 228 3.21 7.33 -22.40
C PHE A 228 3.38 7.48 -23.93
N PRO A 229 3.75 8.68 -24.41
CA PRO A 229 4.04 8.90 -25.82
C PRO A 229 5.28 8.11 -26.28
N GLY A 230 5.60 8.22 -27.57
CA GLY A 230 6.80 7.63 -28.15
C GLY A 230 6.58 6.34 -28.95
N SER A 231 7.60 6.00 -29.73
CA SER A 231 7.65 4.95 -30.75
C SER A 231 8.30 3.65 -30.26
N GLY A 232 8.95 3.67 -29.09
CA GLY A 232 9.53 2.50 -28.44
C GLY A 232 10.86 2.76 -27.72
N LYS A 233 11.54 3.87 -28.01
CA LYS A 233 12.84 4.23 -27.40
C LYS A 233 12.98 5.72 -27.08
N ASP A 234 11.88 6.46 -27.06
CA ASP A 234 11.93 7.91 -26.96
C ASP A 234 12.04 8.38 -25.50
N TYR A 235 11.50 7.59 -24.56
CA TYR A 235 11.43 7.97 -23.15
C TYR A 235 12.15 6.95 -22.25
N PRO A 236 13.49 7.02 -22.14
CA PRO A 236 14.26 6.16 -21.24
C PRO A 236 14.12 6.62 -19.78
N ILE A 237 13.89 5.66 -18.88
CA ILE A 237 14.01 5.81 -17.43
C ILE A 237 15.20 4.99 -16.93
N ARG A 238 16.20 5.66 -16.34
CA ARG A 238 17.44 5.03 -15.87
C ARG A 238 17.22 4.27 -14.56
N PRO A 239 18.11 3.32 -14.20
CA PRO A 239 18.11 2.72 -12.86
C PRO A 239 18.06 3.80 -11.77
N GLY A 240 17.14 3.65 -10.82
CA GLY A 240 16.99 4.59 -9.70
C GLY A 240 16.33 5.92 -10.04
N GLN A 241 15.80 6.09 -11.26
CA GLN A 241 15.12 7.31 -11.67
C GLN A 241 13.61 7.25 -11.37
N PHE A 242 13.07 8.39 -10.96
CA PHE A 242 11.64 8.64 -10.79
C PHE A 242 11.07 9.40 -11.99
N VAL A 243 9.80 9.15 -12.28
CA VAL A 243 9.01 9.82 -13.32
C VAL A 243 7.65 10.20 -12.74
N VAL A 244 7.38 11.49 -12.69
CA VAL A 244 6.15 12.07 -12.14
C VAL A 244 5.18 12.37 -13.27
N CYS A 245 3.95 11.84 -13.16
CA CYS A 245 2.83 12.15 -14.06
C CYS A 245 1.78 12.94 -13.27
N ALA A 246 1.67 14.24 -13.54
CA ALA A 246 0.76 15.15 -12.86
C ALA A 246 -0.64 15.16 -13.50
N GLU A 247 -1.68 15.42 -12.70
CA GLU A 247 -3.02 15.77 -13.20
C GLU A 247 -2.91 17.05 -14.05
N ASP A 248 -2.49 18.17 -13.44
CA ASP A 248 -2.06 19.37 -14.16
C ASP A 248 -0.61 19.70 -13.79
N ALA A 249 0.30 19.88 -14.74
CA ALA A 249 1.69 20.18 -14.42
C ALA A 249 1.93 21.68 -14.17
N MET A 250 1.53 22.21 -13.01
CA MET A 250 1.76 23.61 -12.65
C MET A 250 2.27 23.81 -11.22
N ASP A 251 2.64 25.06 -10.90
CA ASP A 251 2.91 25.45 -9.51
C ASP A 251 1.58 25.72 -8.80
N HIS A 252 1.02 24.67 -8.17
CA HIS A 252 -0.27 24.75 -7.49
C HIS A 252 -0.24 25.65 -6.25
N ARG A 253 0.94 25.97 -5.69
CA ARG A 253 1.07 26.85 -4.52
C ARG A 253 0.53 28.25 -4.76
N THR A 254 0.45 28.67 -6.04
CA THR A 254 -0.14 29.93 -6.46
C THR A 254 -1.63 30.03 -6.14
N ASN A 255 -2.36 28.91 -6.20
CA ASN A 255 -3.79 28.82 -5.93
C ASN A 255 -4.10 28.17 -4.57
N ALA A 256 -3.22 27.27 -4.11
CA ALA A 256 -3.36 26.49 -2.90
C ALA A 256 -2.01 26.49 -2.14
N PRO A 257 -1.77 27.45 -1.21
CA PRO A 257 -0.44 27.68 -0.62
C PRO A 257 0.24 26.48 0.07
N ASN A 258 -0.53 25.48 0.50
CA ASN A 258 -0.02 24.25 1.12
C ASN A 258 0.11 23.07 0.12
N SER A 259 -0.01 23.33 -1.18
CA SER A 259 0.09 22.34 -2.24
C SER A 259 1.54 22.16 -2.72
N VAL A 260 1.71 21.31 -3.73
CA VAL A 260 2.98 20.91 -4.33
C VAL A 260 3.25 21.72 -5.61
N ASP A 261 4.52 21.80 -5.99
CA ASP A 261 4.94 22.36 -7.28
C ASP A 261 5.13 21.21 -8.28
N LEU A 262 4.22 21.08 -9.24
CA LEU A 262 4.27 20.10 -10.32
C LEU A 262 4.63 20.72 -11.68
N SER A 263 5.04 21.99 -11.71
CA SER A 263 5.44 22.68 -12.97
C SER A 263 6.66 22.06 -13.67
N HIS A 264 7.33 21.13 -12.98
CA HIS A 264 8.49 20.37 -13.46
C HIS A 264 8.25 18.85 -13.43
N ALA A 265 6.98 18.42 -13.44
CA ALA A 265 6.63 17.03 -13.69
C ALA A 265 7.20 16.54 -15.02
N ASP A 266 7.36 15.22 -15.16
CA ASP A 266 7.93 14.63 -16.37
C ASP A 266 6.86 14.44 -17.46
N PHE A 267 5.61 14.25 -17.06
CA PHE A 267 4.44 14.20 -17.91
C PHE A 267 3.20 14.80 -17.21
N GLU A 268 2.16 15.11 -17.98
CA GLU A 268 0.85 15.47 -17.46
C GLU A 268 -0.31 14.77 -18.18
N PHE A 269 -1.46 14.68 -17.53
CA PHE A 269 -2.69 14.05 -18.04
C PHE A 269 -3.63 15.07 -18.68
N TYR A 270 -3.09 15.95 -19.53
CA TYR A 270 -3.86 17.01 -20.18
C TYR A 270 -4.95 16.49 -21.13
N LYS A 271 -6.18 16.95 -20.91
CA LYS A 271 -7.37 16.65 -21.70
C LYS A 271 -7.75 17.80 -22.62
N ASP A 272 -7.29 17.69 -23.86
CA ASP A 272 -7.43 18.67 -24.95
C ASP A 272 -8.88 19.03 -25.36
N ASP A 273 -9.87 18.23 -24.98
CA ASP A 273 -11.28 18.44 -25.29
C ASP A 273 -12.13 18.87 -24.09
N ALA A 274 -11.50 19.32 -23.00
CA ALA A 274 -12.16 19.86 -21.82
C ALA A 274 -11.53 21.18 -21.35
N PRO A 275 -12.18 21.91 -20.42
CA PRO A 275 -11.61 23.05 -19.72
C PRO A 275 -10.48 22.65 -18.74
N ASP A 276 -9.41 22.10 -19.28
CA ASP A 276 -8.21 21.63 -18.58
C ASP A 276 -7.02 22.57 -18.87
N VAL A 277 -6.03 22.62 -17.99
CA VAL A 277 -4.87 23.52 -18.09
C VAL A 277 -3.64 22.75 -18.60
N ASP A 278 -3.19 23.12 -19.79
CA ASP A 278 -1.97 22.58 -20.41
C ASP A 278 -0.73 23.37 -19.97
N ASN A 279 0.34 22.67 -19.57
CA ASN A 279 1.67 23.24 -19.47
C ASN A 279 2.51 22.79 -20.68
N PRO A 280 2.66 23.64 -21.72
CA PRO A 280 3.34 23.25 -22.95
C PRO A 280 4.84 22.93 -22.79
N ALA A 281 5.43 23.18 -21.61
CA ALA A 281 6.80 22.78 -21.29
C ALA A 281 6.90 21.33 -20.78
N VAL A 282 5.78 20.70 -20.44
CA VAL A 282 5.69 19.31 -19.95
C VAL A 282 5.05 18.44 -21.04
N PRO A 283 5.64 17.28 -21.38
CA PRO A 283 5.03 16.36 -22.35
C PRO A 283 3.68 15.80 -21.90
N ASN A 284 2.69 15.87 -22.77
CA ASN A 284 1.37 15.28 -22.51
C ASN A 284 1.37 13.75 -22.65
N MET A 285 0.72 13.09 -21.70
CA MET A 285 0.30 11.69 -21.84
C MET A 285 -0.72 11.57 -22.98
N VAL A 286 -0.70 10.46 -23.69
CA VAL A 286 -1.66 10.19 -24.77
C VAL A 286 -2.93 9.60 -24.18
N ARG A 287 -4.02 10.37 -24.19
CA ARG A 287 -5.35 9.88 -23.79
C ARG A 287 -5.82 8.77 -24.73
N ILE A 288 -6.05 7.57 -24.17
CA ILE A 288 -6.58 6.43 -24.92
C ILE A 288 -8.08 6.27 -24.67
N PHE A 289 -8.49 6.40 -23.40
CA PHE A 289 -9.89 6.30 -23.03
C PHE A 289 -10.15 7.11 -21.76
N GLN A 290 -11.10 8.03 -21.81
CA GLN A 290 -11.69 8.70 -20.65
C GLN A 290 -13.00 9.35 -21.13
N ASN A 291 -14.13 8.86 -20.64
CA ASN A 291 -15.45 9.24 -21.17
C ASN A 291 -16.11 10.44 -20.45
N ALA A 292 -15.58 10.86 -19.31
CA ALA A 292 -16.14 11.94 -18.50
C ALA A 292 -15.04 12.70 -17.75
N GLY A 293 -15.41 13.86 -17.19
CA GLY A 293 -14.51 14.72 -16.45
C GLY A 293 -13.75 15.72 -17.31
N ASN A 294 -13.23 16.74 -16.62
CA ASN A 294 -12.32 17.71 -17.20
C ASN A 294 -10.87 17.29 -17.01
N ASP A 295 -10.52 16.78 -15.83
CA ASP A 295 -9.15 16.38 -15.49
C ASP A 295 -9.01 14.85 -15.51
N TRP A 296 -7.85 14.29 -15.15
CA TRP A 296 -7.61 12.84 -15.08
C TRP A 296 -8.59 12.07 -14.15
N LEU A 297 -9.25 12.78 -13.22
CA LEU A 297 -10.27 12.28 -12.29
C LEU A 297 -9.79 11.13 -11.39
N MET A 298 -8.53 11.12 -10.97
CA MET A 298 -8.08 10.21 -9.93
C MET A 298 -8.89 10.45 -8.63
N GLY A 299 -9.47 9.39 -8.07
CA GLY A 299 -10.29 9.48 -6.86
C GLY A 299 -9.44 9.86 -5.64
N GLY A 300 -9.93 10.72 -4.74
CA GLY A 300 -9.06 11.21 -3.67
C GLY A 300 -8.91 10.27 -2.47
N GLU A 301 -10.02 9.81 -1.89
CA GLU A 301 -9.99 8.91 -0.71
C GLU A 301 -9.93 7.42 -1.08
N LEU A 302 -10.30 7.07 -2.31
CA LEU A 302 -10.29 5.69 -2.79
C LEU A 302 -10.07 5.63 -4.30
N GLY A 303 -9.42 4.58 -4.74
CA GLY A 303 -9.13 4.31 -6.14
C GLY A 303 -8.13 3.16 -6.28
N ALA A 304 -7.96 2.68 -7.50
CA ALA A 304 -6.87 1.77 -7.81
C ALA A 304 -6.25 2.15 -9.14
N ILE A 305 -4.93 2.13 -9.19
CA ILE A 305 -4.11 2.52 -10.34
C ILE A 305 -3.30 1.29 -10.75
N VAL A 306 -3.22 1.05 -12.05
CA VAL A 306 -2.29 0.06 -12.60
C VAL A 306 -1.43 0.68 -13.68
N ILE A 307 -0.20 0.19 -13.77
CA ILE A 307 0.67 0.40 -14.93
C ILE A 307 0.81 -0.91 -15.69
N ALA A 308 0.69 -0.85 -17.00
CA ALA A 308 0.73 -2.03 -17.86
C ALA A 308 1.49 -1.78 -19.15
N ARG A 309 2.20 -2.79 -19.66
CA ARG A 309 2.91 -2.70 -20.95
C ARG A 309 2.11 -3.40 -22.02
N MET A 310 1.53 -2.64 -22.95
CA MET A 310 0.76 -3.20 -24.06
C MET A 310 0.61 -2.23 -25.24
N GLU A 311 0.30 -2.77 -26.41
CA GLU A 311 -0.16 -1.95 -27.53
C GLU A 311 -1.64 -1.61 -27.33
N THR A 312 -2.00 -0.36 -27.57
CA THR A 312 -3.38 0.12 -27.36
C THR A 312 -4.39 -0.51 -28.31
N LYS A 313 -3.95 -0.99 -29.48
CA LYS A 313 -4.77 -1.77 -30.41
C LYS A 313 -5.20 -3.14 -29.86
N ASP A 314 -4.53 -3.63 -28.82
CA ASP A 314 -4.81 -4.92 -28.20
C ASP A 314 -5.81 -4.79 -27.02
N LEU A 315 -6.21 -3.56 -26.67
CA LEU A 315 -7.28 -3.31 -25.70
C LEU A 315 -8.60 -3.84 -26.24
N LYS A 316 -9.35 -4.53 -25.37
CA LYS A 316 -10.70 -5.00 -25.67
C LYS A 316 -11.72 -4.08 -25.00
N THR A 317 -12.90 -3.95 -25.57
CA THR A 317 -14.02 -3.20 -24.99
C THR A 317 -14.99 -4.15 -24.27
N TYR A 318 -15.56 -3.69 -23.16
CA TYR A 318 -16.67 -4.33 -22.46
C TYR A 318 -17.63 -3.24 -21.98
N ASP A 319 -18.82 -3.16 -22.57
CA ASP A 319 -19.73 -2.01 -22.37
C ASP A 319 -18.98 -0.67 -22.56
N ASP A 320 -19.02 0.22 -21.57
CA ASP A 320 -18.31 1.51 -21.54
C ASP A 320 -16.91 1.43 -20.91
N GLN A 321 -16.31 0.24 -20.88
CA GLN A 321 -15.03 -0.04 -20.22
C GLN A 321 -14.02 -0.60 -21.22
N MET A 322 -12.74 -0.41 -20.90
CA MET A 322 -11.61 -1.01 -21.59
C MET A 322 -10.98 -2.08 -20.70
N LEU A 323 -10.69 -3.24 -21.29
CA LEU A 323 -10.14 -4.40 -20.61
C LEU A 323 -8.63 -4.48 -20.79
N ILE A 324 -7.92 -4.58 -19.67
CA ILE A 324 -6.46 -4.74 -19.61
C ILE A 324 -6.17 -6.16 -19.11
N PRO A 325 -5.48 -7.02 -19.90
CA PRO A 325 -5.19 -8.38 -19.46
C PRO A 325 -4.19 -8.38 -18.30
N TYR A 326 -4.38 -9.27 -17.33
CA TYR A 326 -3.46 -9.40 -16.18
C TYR A 326 -2.01 -9.66 -16.58
N SER A 327 -1.78 -10.33 -17.71
CA SER A 327 -0.44 -10.60 -18.24
C SER A 327 0.32 -9.35 -18.70
N ALA A 328 -0.35 -8.22 -18.91
CA ALA A 328 0.28 -6.95 -19.28
C ALA A 328 0.64 -6.09 -18.07
N ILE A 329 0.12 -6.40 -16.87
CA ILE A 329 0.30 -5.58 -15.68
C ILE A 329 1.75 -5.64 -15.21
N LEU A 330 2.33 -4.46 -15.02
CA LEU A 330 3.66 -4.28 -14.45
C LEU A 330 3.58 -4.10 -12.93
N ASP A 331 2.64 -3.27 -12.47
CA ASP A 331 2.41 -2.96 -11.06
C ASP A 331 1.00 -2.39 -10.88
N GLY A 332 0.47 -2.47 -9.65
CA GLY A 332 -0.84 -1.95 -9.32
C GLY A 332 -1.01 -1.69 -7.84
N VAL A 333 -1.68 -0.59 -7.51
CA VAL A 333 -1.86 -0.12 -6.13
C VAL A 333 -3.32 0.27 -5.94
N GLU A 334 -3.93 -0.28 -4.90
CA GLU A 334 -5.26 0.13 -4.44
C GLU A 334 -5.15 0.92 -3.13
N TYR A 335 -5.83 2.07 -3.08
CA TYR A 335 -5.96 2.88 -1.88
C TYR A 335 -7.44 3.08 -1.52
N MET A 336 -7.70 3.14 -0.22
CA MET A 336 -9.05 3.16 0.32
C MET A 336 -9.17 4.10 1.52
N LYS A 337 -10.40 4.59 1.74
CA LYS A 337 -10.74 5.38 2.92
C LYS A 337 -10.54 4.62 4.23
N ASP A 338 -10.86 3.33 4.23
CA ASP A 338 -10.57 2.41 5.32
C ASP A 338 -9.79 1.22 4.75
N PRO A 339 -8.44 1.23 4.88
CA PRO A 339 -7.60 0.20 4.29
C PRO A 339 -7.77 -1.18 4.94
N SER A 340 -8.46 -1.28 6.09
CA SER A 340 -8.78 -2.57 6.70
C SER A 340 -9.92 -3.33 5.99
N LYS A 341 -10.72 -2.65 5.15
CA LYS A 341 -11.91 -3.23 4.49
C LYS A 341 -11.58 -3.95 3.19
N LEU A 342 -10.76 -4.99 3.28
CA LEU A 342 -10.31 -5.77 2.12
C LEU A 342 -11.44 -6.52 1.39
N ASP A 343 -12.64 -6.62 1.97
CA ASP A 343 -13.85 -7.14 1.30
C ASP A 343 -14.44 -6.17 0.27
N LYS A 344 -14.02 -4.90 0.30
CA LYS A 344 -14.46 -3.85 -0.62
C LYS A 344 -13.49 -3.56 -1.76
N LYS A 345 -12.41 -4.34 -1.87
CA LYS A 345 -11.40 -4.17 -2.91
C LYS A 345 -12.00 -4.22 -4.31
N ILE A 346 -11.41 -3.45 -5.21
CA ILE A 346 -11.73 -3.42 -6.64
C ILE A 346 -10.56 -3.93 -7.49
N LEU A 347 -9.34 -3.90 -6.96
CA LEU A 347 -8.17 -4.48 -7.62
C LEU A 347 -7.97 -5.93 -7.17
N ASN A 348 -7.74 -6.80 -8.15
CA ASN A 348 -7.57 -8.23 -7.91
C ASN A 348 -6.39 -8.49 -6.95
N ARG A 349 -6.61 -9.38 -5.98
CA ARG A 349 -5.62 -9.71 -4.93
C ARG A 349 -4.31 -10.28 -5.44
N SER A 350 -4.30 -10.80 -6.66
CA SER A 350 -3.06 -11.25 -7.29
C SER A 350 -2.12 -10.13 -7.72
N ILE A 351 -2.66 -8.93 -7.93
CA ILE A 351 -1.91 -7.73 -8.27
C ILE A 351 -1.59 -6.97 -6.98
N ASP A 352 -2.61 -6.74 -6.15
CA ASP A 352 -2.46 -6.10 -4.86
C ASP A 352 -3.36 -6.79 -3.83
N ALA A 353 -2.76 -7.57 -2.93
CA ALA A 353 -3.44 -8.35 -1.91
C ALA A 353 -3.98 -7.48 -0.76
N GLY A 354 -3.44 -6.27 -0.58
CA GLY A 354 -3.82 -5.33 0.46
C GLY A 354 -4.34 -4.02 -0.12
N THR A 355 -4.31 -2.98 0.69
CA THR A 355 -4.57 -1.59 0.28
C THR A 355 -3.76 -0.62 1.14
N THR A 356 -3.53 0.57 0.60
CA THR A 356 -2.98 1.73 1.34
C THR A 356 -4.05 2.82 1.51
N GLY A 357 -3.67 4.00 1.98
CA GLY A 357 -4.58 5.13 2.19
C GLY A 357 -4.96 5.32 3.65
N GLY A 358 -6.26 5.39 3.95
CA GLY A 358 -6.74 5.92 5.23
C GLY A 358 -6.66 7.44 5.29
N ILE A 359 -6.60 8.09 4.13
CA ILE A 359 -6.42 9.53 3.97
C ILE A 359 -7.77 10.17 3.62
N GLN A 360 -8.09 11.27 4.31
CA GLN A 360 -9.25 12.09 3.96
C GLN A 360 -8.88 13.10 2.87
N PHE A 361 -9.88 13.56 2.12
CA PHE A 361 -9.71 14.68 1.19
C PHE A 361 -9.09 15.90 1.88
N TYR A 362 -8.30 16.63 1.11
CA TYR A 362 -7.71 17.94 1.42
C TYR A 362 -6.83 17.92 2.67
N THR A 363 -6.07 16.85 2.85
CA THR A 363 -5.10 16.72 3.95
C THR A 363 -3.68 17.08 3.53
N GLY A 364 -3.38 17.09 2.23
CA GLY A 364 -2.01 17.26 1.73
C GLY A 364 -1.11 16.05 1.94
N LYS A 365 -1.68 14.88 2.28
CA LYS A 365 -0.92 13.64 2.52
C LYS A 365 -0.84 12.79 1.27
N SER A 366 0.24 12.02 1.14
CA SER A 366 0.43 11.07 0.03
C SER A 366 0.73 9.67 0.54
N MET A 367 0.63 8.70 -0.37
CA MET A 367 0.97 7.30 -0.13
C MET A 367 2.27 7.01 -0.84
N GLU A 368 3.32 6.73 -0.08
CA GLU A 368 4.68 6.49 -0.58
C GLU A 368 5.05 5.02 -0.31
N ARG A 369 5.66 4.36 -1.29
CA ARG A 369 6.16 2.99 -1.16
C ARG A 369 7.28 2.96 -0.10
N VAL A 370 7.53 1.84 0.54
CA VAL A 370 8.54 1.73 1.62
C VAL A 370 9.90 1.39 1.01
N ILE A 371 10.97 2.04 1.48
CA ILE A 371 12.35 1.70 1.09
C ILE A 371 12.86 0.45 1.84
N MET A 372 13.51 -0.44 1.08
CA MET A 372 14.47 -1.43 1.54
C MET A 372 15.90 -0.94 1.26
N ASN A 373 16.65 -0.64 2.32
CA ASN A 373 18.05 -0.27 2.22
C ASN A 373 18.91 -1.50 1.88
N LEU A 374 19.79 -1.35 0.89
CA LEU A 374 20.73 -2.38 0.46
C LEU A 374 22.16 -1.84 0.49
N THR A 375 23.15 -2.72 0.55
CA THR A 375 24.55 -2.30 0.39
C THR A 375 24.73 -1.70 -1.01
N GLY A 376 24.94 -0.39 -1.09
CA GLY A 376 25.17 0.33 -2.35
C GLY A 376 23.94 0.97 -2.99
N GLY A 377 22.79 1.04 -2.30
CA GLY A 377 21.60 1.73 -2.79
C GLY A 377 20.33 1.35 -2.04
N PHE A 378 19.18 1.55 -2.68
CA PHE A 378 17.89 1.11 -2.15
C PHE A 378 17.04 0.43 -3.22
N LYS A 379 16.07 -0.35 -2.76
CA LYS A 379 14.93 -0.80 -3.55
C LYS A 379 13.65 -0.39 -2.84
N LEU A 380 12.56 -0.27 -3.57
CA LEU A 380 11.22 -0.14 -3.01
C LEU A 380 10.66 -1.53 -2.67
N LEU A 381 9.93 -1.61 -1.56
CA LEU A 381 9.27 -2.82 -1.13
C LEU A 381 8.12 -3.16 -2.10
N ASP A 382 8.06 -4.42 -2.53
CA ASP A 382 7.07 -4.90 -3.49
C ASP A 382 6.66 -6.35 -3.18
N ASN A 383 5.71 -6.46 -2.27
CA ASN A 383 5.10 -7.73 -1.87
C ASN A 383 3.81 -8.01 -2.64
N ASN A 384 3.44 -7.17 -3.63
CA ASN A 384 2.10 -7.15 -4.22
C ASN A 384 1.04 -7.00 -3.12
N ASN A 385 1.32 -6.18 -2.09
CA ASN A 385 0.45 -5.96 -0.94
C ASN A 385 0.67 -4.56 -0.37
N SER A 386 -0.14 -3.60 -0.82
CA SER A 386 0.00 -2.18 -0.46
C SER A 386 -0.12 -1.89 1.03
N SER A 387 -0.72 -2.78 1.82
CA SER A 387 -0.77 -2.64 3.28
C SER A 387 0.61 -2.78 3.95
N LEU A 388 1.53 -3.46 3.26
CA LEU A 388 2.94 -3.62 3.66
C LEU A 388 3.85 -2.68 2.86
N ASP A 389 3.55 -2.53 1.57
CA ASP A 389 4.43 -1.88 0.61
C ASP A 389 4.39 -0.36 0.71
N PHE A 390 3.33 0.22 1.28
CA PHE A 390 3.17 1.67 1.38
C PHE A 390 3.01 2.17 2.82
N ARG A 391 3.38 3.43 3.00
CA ARG A 391 3.10 4.26 4.18
C ARG A 391 2.44 5.55 3.75
N VAL A 392 1.75 6.20 4.69
CA VAL A 392 1.24 7.55 4.50
C VAL A 392 2.29 8.54 5.01
N ILE A 393 2.64 9.51 4.17
CA ILE A 393 3.51 10.63 4.55
C ILE A 393 2.71 11.93 4.63
N ASP A 394 3.21 12.88 5.42
CA ASP A 394 2.45 14.11 5.73
C ASP A 394 2.41 15.12 4.57
N HIS A 395 3.33 15.01 3.61
CA HIS A 395 3.44 15.88 2.44
C HIS A 395 3.93 15.09 1.22
N PRO A 396 3.46 15.39 0.00
CA PRO A 396 3.94 14.76 -1.23
C PRO A 396 5.41 15.07 -1.52
N THR A 397 6.09 14.13 -2.16
CA THR A 397 7.55 14.16 -2.40
C THR A 397 7.94 13.85 -3.83
N PRO A 398 7.43 14.57 -4.84
CA PRO A 398 7.75 14.25 -6.23
C PRO A 398 9.27 14.29 -6.47
N LYS A 399 9.79 13.22 -7.06
CA LYS A 399 11.19 12.92 -7.37
C LYS A 399 12.10 12.68 -6.15
N TYR A 400 11.52 12.51 -4.96
CA TYR A 400 12.25 12.25 -3.74
C TYR A 400 11.61 11.11 -2.96
N HIS A 401 12.42 10.42 -2.17
CA HIS A 401 11.92 9.33 -1.33
C HIS A 401 12.57 9.44 0.06
N TYR A 402 11.76 9.42 1.12
CA TYR A 402 12.24 9.62 2.50
C TYR A 402 12.62 8.33 3.23
#